data_AF-A0A8T5AVS8-F1
#
_entry.id   AF-A0A8T5AVS8-F1
#
_cell.length_a   1.000
_cell.length_b   1.000
_cell.length_c   1.000
_cell.angle_alpha   90.00
_cell.angle_beta   90.00
_cell.angle_gamma   90.00
#
_symmetry.space_group_name_H-M   'P 1'
#
loop_
_entity.id
_entity.type
_entity.pdbx_description
1 polymer ?
#
loop_
_entity_poly.entity_id
_entity_poly.type
_entity_poly.pdbx_seq_one_letter_code
_entity_poly.pdbx_strand_id
1 'polypeptide(L)'
;MAECKKEECSLPSGFLCPPRGAGVKTWWHWMNGNITDVGISLDLEAMNRVGVIGFQIFQVGTGIPKGPVDYGSDEHLRLLLHAVKESERLGLEFVMHNCPGWSSSGGPWITPEHSMKMLVWSEAYVTGGGRVEVVLPKPYANMGYYMDVCVLAFPSLPGERQPFKNLVSKAVSSSGPVNIDLITDGNPETGVEIQPSGPNKPAYLLLEFAEPFEARSIAVTFTPFGIRPFWTPLTLSLEASDDGVNFRKICDISTTVPFGRRISVPSTANFPAERAKYFRLISQEAFRILEVRLFCTARIADWPIKANFAGPRFLPPGGVVPPFRETVEDPAGSAINPGSIIDLTGCMSEDGRLVWDAPSGDWTILRIGYTTTGTMNHPAPDGGEGLECDKYSFEAMEHHFYSFFGKLLPSLEPLSYK
;
A
#
# COMPACT_ATOMS: atom_id res chain seq x y z
N MET A 1 -8.97 13.41 -52.11
CA MET A 1 -9.05 11.94 -52.22
C MET A 1 -10.48 11.55 -51.91
N ALA A 2 -11.13 10.80 -52.80
CA ALA A 2 -12.57 10.57 -52.76
C ALA A 2 -12.99 9.79 -51.50
N GLU A 3 -14.03 10.27 -50.81
CA GLU A 3 -14.70 9.54 -49.74
C GLU A 3 -15.27 8.23 -50.30
N CYS A 4 -14.70 7.11 -49.87
CA CYS A 4 -15.27 5.80 -50.13
C CYS A 4 -16.49 5.65 -49.20
N LYS A 5 -17.69 5.76 -49.79
CA LYS A 5 -18.96 5.44 -49.11
C LYS A 5 -18.92 3.98 -48.62
N LYS A 6 -19.62 3.72 -47.51
CA LYS A 6 -19.84 2.42 -46.85
C LYS A 6 -20.34 1.32 -47.82
N GLU A 7 -19.47 0.81 -48.68
CA GLU A 7 -19.57 -0.52 -49.26
C GLU A 7 -18.55 -1.39 -48.51
N GLU A 8 -18.95 -2.62 -48.15
CA GLU A 8 -18.06 -3.59 -47.50
C GLU A 8 -16.82 -3.81 -48.38
N CYS A 9 -15.74 -3.11 -48.05
CA CYS A 9 -14.49 -3.20 -48.76
C CYS A 9 -13.98 -4.64 -48.60
N SER A 10 -13.74 -5.33 -49.72
CA SER A 10 -13.15 -6.68 -49.70
C SER A 10 -11.86 -6.68 -48.86
N LEU A 11 -11.52 -7.79 -48.22
CA LEU A 11 -10.31 -7.87 -47.40
C LEU A 11 -9.03 -7.44 -48.16
N PRO A 12 -8.82 -7.80 -49.45
CA PRO A 12 -7.70 -7.28 -50.22
C PRO A 12 -7.73 -5.76 -50.43
N SER A 13 -8.90 -5.16 -50.73
CA SER A 13 -9.01 -3.71 -50.95
C SER A 13 -8.90 -2.91 -49.65
N GLY A 14 -9.45 -3.43 -48.54
CA GLY A 14 -9.28 -2.86 -47.20
C GLY A 14 -7.85 -3.02 -46.67
N PHE A 15 -7.10 -4.03 -47.11
CA PHE A 15 -5.68 -4.14 -46.76
C PHE A 15 -4.83 -3.09 -47.50
N LEU A 16 -5.12 -2.82 -48.77
CA LEU A 16 -4.42 -1.80 -49.57
C LEU A 16 -4.86 -0.37 -49.19
N CYS A 17 -6.10 -0.19 -48.75
CA CYS A 17 -6.64 1.09 -48.28
C CYS A 17 -7.38 0.88 -46.95
N PRO A 18 -6.63 0.82 -45.83
CA PRO A 18 -7.23 0.59 -44.50
C PRO A 18 -8.26 1.66 -44.15
N PRO A 19 -9.40 1.28 -43.54
CA PRO A 19 -10.35 2.26 -43.02
C PRO A 19 -9.70 3.08 -41.90
N ARG A 20 -10.17 4.31 -41.67
CA ARG A 20 -9.64 5.18 -40.61
C ARG A 20 -9.62 4.50 -39.23
N GLY A 21 -10.61 3.67 -38.91
CA GLY A 21 -10.66 2.93 -37.64
C GLY A 21 -9.56 1.89 -37.44
N ALA A 22 -8.81 1.52 -38.49
CA ALA A 22 -7.63 0.65 -38.40
C ALA A 22 -6.32 1.43 -38.17
N GLY A 23 -6.38 2.75 -38.08
CA GLY A 23 -5.21 3.59 -37.86
C GLY A 23 -4.65 3.51 -36.44
N VAL A 24 -3.41 3.97 -36.28
CA VAL A 24 -2.70 3.97 -34.99
C VAL A 24 -3.00 5.23 -34.19
N LYS A 25 -3.01 5.10 -32.87
CA LYS A 25 -3.08 6.22 -31.91
C LYS A 25 -1.76 6.32 -31.16
N THR A 26 -1.49 7.47 -30.56
CA THR A 26 -0.30 7.69 -29.72
C THR A 26 -0.66 8.17 -28.32
N TRP A 27 0.21 7.91 -27.36
CA TRP A 27 0.22 8.68 -26.12
C TRP A 27 0.88 10.03 -26.36
N TRP A 28 0.32 11.07 -25.76
CA TRP A 28 0.86 12.42 -25.82
C TRP A 28 0.91 13.00 -24.41
N HIS A 29 2.13 13.17 -23.90
CA HIS A 29 2.37 13.60 -22.53
C HIS A 29 2.62 15.10 -22.49
N TRP A 30 1.80 15.82 -21.73
CA TRP A 30 2.06 17.20 -21.36
C TRP A 30 2.93 17.23 -20.12
N MET A 31 4.14 17.77 -20.31
CA MET A 31 5.25 17.64 -19.37
C MET A 31 5.22 18.82 -18.40
N ASN A 32 4.57 18.64 -17.26
CA ASN A 32 4.52 19.53 -16.10
C ASN A 32 4.22 21.01 -16.42
N GLY A 33 3.20 21.27 -17.25
CA GLY A 33 2.82 22.64 -17.60
C GLY A 33 3.70 23.31 -18.66
N ASN A 34 4.64 22.58 -19.29
CA ASN A 34 5.41 23.06 -20.45
C ASN A 34 4.58 22.88 -21.74
N ILE A 35 3.57 23.72 -21.89
CA ILE A 35 2.55 23.61 -22.94
C ILE A 35 2.25 24.98 -23.55
N THR A 36 2.03 25.02 -24.86
CA THR A 36 1.66 26.23 -25.62
C THR A 36 0.66 25.86 -26.71
N ASP A 37 -0.22 26.79 -27.08
CA ASP A 37 -1.19 26.59 -28.17
C ASP A 37 -0.52 26.35 -29.53
N VAL A 38 0.54 27.10 -29.83
CA VAL A 38 1.36 26.89 -31.04
C VAL A 38 1.96 25.48 -31.07
N GLY A 39 2.52 25.01 -29.95
CA GLY A 39 3.07 23.66 -29.85
C GLY A 39 2.00 22.59 -30.06
N ILE A 40 0.83 22.76 -29.43
CA ILE A 40 -0.34 21.89 -29.59
C ILE A 40 -0.73 21.78 -31.07
N SER A 41 -0.92 22.90 -31.78
CA SER A 41 -1.29 22.88 -33.20
C SER A 41 -0.24 22.18 -34.05
N LEU A 42 1.05 22.46 -33.84
CA LEU A 42 2.14 21.86 -34.60
C LEU A 42 2.25 20.34 -34.37
N ASP A 43 2.09 19.89 -33.13
CA ASP A 43 2.10 18.47 -32.76
C ASP A 43 0.95 17.72 -33.43
N LEU A 44 -0.28 18.25 -33.36
CA LEU A 44 -1.46 17.60 -33.92
C LEU A 44 -1.44 17.59 -35.46
N GLU A 45 -0.95 18.66 -36.10
CA GLU A 45 -0.71 18.67 -37.53
C GLU A 45 0.36 17.65 -37.93
N ALA A 46 1.41 17.48 -37.13
CA ALA A 46 2.43 16.46 -37.37
C ALA A 46 1.84 15.05 -37.29
N MET A 47 1.03 14.76 -36.26
CA MET A 47 0.31 13.48 -36.13
C MET A 47 -0.58 13.21 -37.35
N ASN A 48 -1.37 14.20 -37.77
CA ASN A 48 -2.23 14.06 -38.93
C ASN A 48 -1.45 13.79 -40.23
N ARG A 49 -0.34 14.52 -40.47
CA ARG A 49 0.50 14.36 -41.66
C ARG A 49 1.07 12.95 -41.80
N VAL A 50 1.40 12.28 -40.69
CA VAL A 50 1.98 10.93 -40.69
C VAL A 50 0.94 9.81 -40.56
N GLY A 51 -0.35 10.15 -40.57
CA GLY A 51 -1.45 9.16 -40.56
C GLY A 51 -1.83 8.63 -39.17
N VAL A 52 -1.40 9.28 -38.08
CA VAL A 52 -1.95 9.02 -36.74
C VAL A 52 -3.40 9.49 -36.71
N ILE A 53 -4.31 8.67 -36.20
CA ILE A 53 -5.76 8.94 -36.23
C ILE A 53 -6.29 9.54 -34.94
N GLY A 54 -5.48 9.62 -33.89
CA GLY A 54 -5.89 10.11 -32.58
C GLY A 54 -4.81 9.93 -31.52
N PHE A 55 -5.10 10.40 -30.32
CA PHE A 55 -4.16 10.35 -29.21
C PHE A 55 -4.87 10.21 -27.86
N GLN A 56 -4.10 9.76 -26.87
CA GLN A 56 -4.47 9.84 -25.47
C GLN A 56 -3.56 10.83 -24.75
N ILE A 57 -4.15 11.89 -24.22
CA ILE A 57 -3.41 12.91 -23.48
C ILE A 57 -3.25 12.52 -22.01
N PHE A 58 -2.02 12.67 -21.51
CA PHE A 58 -1.65 12.52 -20.11
C PHE A 58 -0.98 13.80 -19.61
N GLN A 59 -1.25 14.17 -18.36
CA GLN A 59 -0.61 15.31 -17.69
C GLN A 59 0.39 14.73 -16.70
N VAL A 60 1.69 14.96 -16.86
CA VAL A 60 2.72 14.29 -16.04
C VAL A 60 3.76 15.25 -15.48
N GLY A 61 4.36 14.95 -14.31
CA GLY A 61 5.35 15.86 -13.70
C GLY A 61 6.53 15.27 -12.94
N THR A 62 6.53 13.98 -12.59
CA THR A 62 7.61 13.42 -11.77
C THR A 62 8.98 13.55 -12.45
N GLY A 63 9.89 14.29 -11.80
CA GLY A 63 11.25 14.53 -12.31
C GLY A 63 11.34 15.54 -13.46
N ILE A 64 10.27 16.28 -13.76
CA ILE A 64 10.19 17.25 -14.86
C ILE A 64 10.13 18.67 -14.26
N PRO A 65 10.97 19.62 -14.70
CA PRO A 65 10.88 21.01 -14.27
C PRO A 65 9.51 21.62 -14.55
N LYS A 66 8.95 22.32 -13.55
CA LYS A 66 7.65 22.99 -13.65
C LYS A 66 7.67 24.07 -14.73
N GLY A 67 6.73 23.97 -15.66
CA GLY A 67 6.47 24.97 -16.70
C GLY A 67 5.56 26.11 -16.22
N PRO A 68 5.24 27.07 -17.09
CA PRO A 68 4.50 28.28 -16.73
C PRO A 68 3.00 28.05 -16.52
N VAL A 69 2.44 26.92 -16.97
CA VAL A 69 1.00 26.65 -16.89
C VAL A 69 0.69 25.74 -15.71
N ASP A 70 0.02 26.29 -14.70
CA ASP A 70 -0.45 25.53 -13.54
C ASP A 70 -1.56 24.55 -13.94
N TYR A 71 -1.45 23.31 -13.46
CA TYR A 71 -2.46 22.29 -13.69
C TYR A 71 -3.83 22.72 -13.12
N GLY A 72 -4.89 22.60 -13.94
CA GLY A 72 -6.26 22.96 -13.54
C GLY A 72 -6.55 24.47 -13.47
N SER A 73 -5.61 25.33 -13.88
CA SER A 73 -5.83 26.76 -14.07
C SER A 73 -6.69 27.06 -15.29
N ASP A 74 -7.23 28.28 -15.40
CA ASP A 74 -7.99 28.72 -16.58
C ASP A 74 -7.17 28.61 -17.87
N GLU A 75 -5.86 28.88 -17.80
CA GLU A 75 -4.95 28.73 -18.94
C GLU A 75 -4.77 27.26 -19.34
N HIS A 76 -4.64 26.36 -18.37
CA HIS A 76 -4.60 24.92 -18.64
C HIS A 76 -5.88 24.43 -19.33
N LEU A 77 -7.04 24.86 -18.83
CA LEU A 77 -8.34 24.54 -19.42
C LEU A 77 -8.48 25.11 -20.83
N ARG A 78 -8.03 26.36 -21.05
CA ARG A 78 -8.00 27.00 -22.39
C ARG A 78 -7.18 26.17 -23.38
N LEU A 79 -5.98 25.74 -22.98
CA LEU A 79 -5.10 24.94 -23.83
C LEU A 79 -5.67 23.54 -24.12
N LEU A 80 -6.34 22.91 -23.13
CA LEU A 80 -7.02 21.65 -23.36
C LEU A 80 -8.15 21.81 -24.39
N LEU A 81 -8.95 22.89 -24.29
CA LEU A 81 -9.99 23.19 -25.28
C LEU A 81 -9.41 23.49 -26.66
N HIS A 82 -8.26 24.14 -26.73
CA HIS A 82 -7.52 24.33 -27.99
C HIS A 82 -7.15 22.99 -28.62
N ALA A 83 -6.62 22.05 -27.83
CA ALA A 83 -6.30 20.69 -28.30
C ALA A 83 -7.54 19.93 -28.81
N VAL A 84 -8.70 20.05 -28.14
CA VAL A 84 -9.95 19.41 -28.60
C VAL A 84 -10.41 20.01 -29.94
N LYS A 85 -10.40 21.35 -30.08
CA LYS A 85 -10.77 22.03 -31.34
C LYS A 85 -9.84 21.68 -32.50
N GLU A 86 -8.54 21.61 -32.25
CA GLU A 86 -7.57 21.21 -33.27
C GLU A 86 -7.73 19.73 -33.64
N SER A 87 -8.08 18.88 -32.67
CA SER A 87 -8.40 17.48 -32.94
C SER A 87 -9.61 17.35 -33.86
N GLU A 88 -10.69 18.10 -33.59
CA GLU A 88 -11.87 18.16 -34.45
C GLU A 88 -11.52 18.65 -35.87
N ARG A 89 -10.77 19.76 -35.97
CA ARG A 89 -10.32 20.33 -37.26
C ARG A 89 -9.55 19.31 -38.12
N LEU A 90 -8.73 18.48 -37.50
CA LEU A 90 -7.88 17.47 -38.16
C LEU A 90 -8.54 16.08 -38.23
N GLY A 91 -9.73 15.92 -37.65
CA GLY A 91 -10.45 14.65 -37.49
C GLY A 91 -9.76 13.66 -36.54
N LEU A 92 -8.84 14.09 -35.68
CA LEU A 92 -8.15 13.23 -34.73
C LEU A 92 -9.09 12.85 -33.58
N GLU A 93 -9.05 11.59 -33.16
CA GLU A 93 -9.75 11.15 -31.96
C GLU A 93 -9.01 11.65 -30.71
N PHE A 94 -9.72 12.41 -29.87
CA PHE A 94 -9.24 12.89 -28.59
C PHE A 94 -9.65 11.95 -27.46
N VAL A 95 -8.67 11.46 -26.69
CA VAL A 95 -8.89 10.68 -25.47
C VAL A 95 -8.12 11.33 -24.34
N MET A 96 -8.71 11.41 -23.14
CA MET A 96 -8.07 11.93 -21.95
C MET A 96 -8.10 10.89 -20.83
N HIS A 97 -7.01 10.81 -20.06
CA HIS A 97 -6.99 10.03 -18.82
C HIS A 97 -7.98 10.61 -17.79
N ASN A 98 -8.54 9.77 -16.92
CA ASN A 98 -9.54 10.14 -15.91
C ASN A 98 -8.97 10.90 -14.70
N CYS A 99 -7.66 11.13 -14.65
CA CYS A 99 -7.01 11.91 -13.61
C CYS A 99 -5.64 12.43 -14.08
N PRO A 100 -5.04 13.43 -13.40
CA PRO A 100 -3.64 13.79 -13.59
C PRO A 100 -2.70 12.61 -13.33
N GLY A 101 -1.58 12.55 -14.05
CA GLY A 101 -0.71 11.37 -14.16
C GLY A 101 -1.19 10.41 -15.24
N TRP A 102 -0.77 9.15 -15.14
CA TRP A 102 -1.24 8.05 -16.00
C TRP A 102 -1.99 6.96 -15.24
N SER A 103 -2.05 7.06 -13.90
CA SER A 103 -2.68 6.07 -13.05
C SER A 103 -3.03 6.70 -11.69
N SER A 104 -4.19 6.42 -11.11
CA SER A 104 -5.33 5.69 -11.68
C SER A 104 -6.63 6.45 -11.56
N SER A 105 -6.98 6.96 -10.38
CA SER A 105 -8.20 7.74 -10.15
C SER A 105 -8.05 8.53 -8.86
N GLY A 106 -7.04 9.40 -8.83
CA GLY A 106 -6.71 10.23 -7.68
C GLY A 106 -6.56 11.70 -8.05
N GLY A 107 -6.51 12.54 -7.01
CA GLY A 107 -6.30 13.97 -7.17
C GLY A 107 -6.49 14.71 -5.84
N PRO A 108 -6.15 16.01 -5.78
CA PRO A 108 -6.16 16.80 -4.56
C PRO A 108 -7.56 16.96 -3.92
N TRP A 109 -8.63 16.62 -4.65
CA TRP A 109 -10.01 16.66 -4.17
C TRP A 109 -10.44 15.40 -3.39
N ILE A 110 -9.63 14.34 -3.38
CA ILE A 110 -9.93 13.11 -2.64
C ILE A 110 -9.43 13.25 -1.20
N THR A 111 -10.36 13.18 -0.25
CA THR A 111 -10.06 13.19 1.19
C THR A 111 -9.76 11.77 1.70
N PRO A 112 -9.15 11.60 2.89
CA PRO A 112 -8.96 10.27 3.49
C PRO A 112 -10.25 9.44 3.64
N GLU A 113 -11.39 10.10 3.83
CA GLU A 113 -12.72 9.47 3.88
C GLU A 113 -13.09 8.83 2.55
N HIS A 114 -12.74 9.45 1.42
CA HIS A 114 -13.03 9.00 0.07
C HIS A 114 -11.89 8.21 -0.58
N SER A 115 -10.76 7.98 0.10
CA SER A 115 -9.61 7.28 -0.48
C SER A 115 -9.67 5.76 -0.29
N MET A 116 -8.81 5.01 -0.97
CA MET A 116 -8.66 3.56 -0.73
C MET A 116 -8.41 3.25 0.75
N LYS A 117 -9.12 2.26 1.31
CA LYS A 117 -9.02 1.86 2.72
C LYS A 117 -8.16 0.61 2.95
N MET A 118 -7.68 0.47 4.18
CA MET A 118 -7.05 -0.75 4.71
C MET A 118 -7.53 -1.01 6.13
N LEU A 119 -7.70 -2.28 6.50
CA LEU A 119 -7.99 -2.66 7.87
C LEU A 119 -6.75 -2.46 8.75
N VAL A 120 -6.97 -2.02 9.98
CA VAL A 120 -5.95 -1.81 11.02
C VAL A 120 -6.52 -2.31 12.35
N TRP A 121 -5.67 -2.71 13.26
CA TRP A 121 -6.11 -3.20 14.57
C TRP A 121 -5.11 -2.91 15.67
N SER A 122 -5.61 -3.03 16.89
CA SER A 122 -4.82 -3.00 18.12
C SER A 122 -5.29 -4.12 19.04
N GLU A 123 -4.40 -4.53 19.95
CA GLU A 123 -4.69 -5.59 20.93
C GLU A 123 -4.63 -5.04 22.35
N ALA A 124 -5.54 -5.53 23.19
CA ALA A 124 -5.47 -5.42 24.64
C ALA A 124 -5.63 -6.81 25.27
N TYR A 125 -5.13 -6.96 26.50
CA TYR A 125 -5.17 -8.23 27.24
C TYR A 125 -5.81 -7.99 28.59
N VAL A 126 -6.75 -8.85 28.96
CA VAL A 126 -7.48 -8.74 30.23
C VAL A 126 -7.65 -10.10 30.86
N THR A 127 -7.66 -10.15 32.20
CA THR A 127 -8.07 -11.34 32.95
C THR A 127 -9.51 -11.16 33.38
N GLY A 128 -10.38 -12.09 32.97
CA GLY A 128 -11.79 -12.10 33.29
C GLY A 128 -12.12 -12.77 34.63
N GLY A 129 -13.39 -13.16 34.79
CA GLY A 129 -13.94 -13.63 36.06
C GLY A 129 -14.69 -12.53 36.82
N GLY A 130 -15.12 -11.48 36.11
CA GLY A 130 -15.81 -10.33 36.67
C GLY A 130 -15.83 -9.15 35.71
N ARG A 131 -16.23 -8.00 36.24
CA ARG A 131 -16.29 -6.74 35.48
C ARG A 131 -14.87 -6.24 35.17
N VAL A 132 -14.60 -6.08 33.88
CA VAL A 132 -13.36 -5.53 33.33
C VAL A 132 -13.65 -4.13 32.78
N GLU A 133 -12.70 -3.22 33.01
CA GLU A 133 -12.76 -1.85 32.52
C GLU A 133 -11.39 -1.45 31.99
N VAL A 134 -11.30 -1.16 30.69
CA VAL A 134 -10.02 -0.89 30.01
C VAL A 134 -10.23 0.15 28.92
N VAL A 135 -9.24 1.02 28.71
CA VAL A 135 -9.20 1.90 27.55
C VAL A 135 -8.45 1.16 26.44
N LEU A 136 -9.16 0.84 25.36
CA LEU A 136 -8.56 0.11 24.24
C LEU A 136 -7.66 1.05 23.44
N PRO A 137 -6.41 0.65 23.12
CA PRO A 137 -5.52 1.45 22.29
C PRO A 137 -6.18 1.73 20.93
N LYS A 138 -6.12 2.97 20.46
CA LYS A 138 -6.60 3.30 19.10
C LYS A 138 -5.63 2.71 18.08
N PRO A 139 -6.09 1.93 17.08
CA PRO A 139 -5.22 1.47 15.99
C PRO A 139 -4.60 2.63 15.20
N TYR A 140 -3.58 2.31 14.40
CA TYR A 140 -2.92 3.25 13.50
C TYR A 140 -3.91 4.03 12.63
N ALA A 141 -3.76 5.36 12.61
CA ALA A 141 -4.60 6.29 11.87
C ALA A 141 -3.77 7.06 10.84
N ASN A 142 -3.60 6.47 9.66
CA ASN A 142 -2.86 7.10 8.56
C ASN A 142 -3.50 8.44 8.20
N MET A 143 -2.68 9.49 8.06
CA MET A 143 -3.15 10.86 7.82
C MET A 143 -4.21 11.33 8.84
N GLY A 144 -4.20 10.79 10.06
CA GLY A 144 -5.16 11.11 11.11
C GLY A 144 -6.57 10.52 10.93
N TYR A 145 -6.82 9.78 9.85
CA TYR A 145 -8.13 9.19 9.56
C TYR A 145 -8.26 7.78 10.12
N TYR A 146 -9.34 7.50 10.84
CA TYR A 146 -9.64 6.18 11.40
C TYR A 146 -11.13 6.04 11.70
N MET A 147 -11.69 4.87 11.42
CA MET A 147 -13.05 4.50 11.79
C MET A 147 -13.06 3.09 12.39
N ASP A 148 -13.77 2.91 13.50
CA ASP A 148 -14.00 1.59 14.10
C ASP A 148 -14.88 0.72 13.18
N VAL A 149 -14.62 -0.59 13.17
CA VAL A 149 -15.44 -1.61 12.50
C VAL A 149 -16.08 -2.52 13.54
N CYS A 150 -15.26 -3.15 14.38
CA CYS A 150 -15.74 -4.03 15.44
C CYS A 150 -14.70 -4.19 16.56
N VAL A 151 -15.17 -4.61 17.73
CA VAL A 151 -14.33 -5.04 18.85
C VAL A 151 -14.63 -6.49 19.16
N LEU A 152 -13.63 -7.36 19.06
CA LEU A 152 -13.79 -8.80 19.27
C LEU A 152 -12.93 -9.25 20.45
N ALA A 153 -13.44 -10.16 21.28
CA ALA A 153 -12.65 -10.84 22.29
C ALA A 153 -12.58 -12.33 22.03
N PHE A 154 -11.42 -12.94 22.28
CA PHE A 154 -11.22 -14.39 22.23
C PHE A 154 -10.29 -14.85 23.36
N PRO A 155 -10.37 -16.11 23.79
CA PRO A 155 -9.47 -16.65 24.81
C PRO A 155 -8.01 -16.47 24.38
N SER A 156 -7.18 -15.86 25.24
CA SER A 156 -5.79 -15.58 24.90
C SER A 156 -5.04 -16.87 24.55
N LEU A 157 -4.25 -16.80 23.49
CA LEU A 157 -3.44 -17.93 23.05
C LEU A 157 -2.34 -18.26 24.08
N PRO A 158 -1.88 -19.52 24.14
CA PRO A 158 -0.82 -19.92 25.07
C PRO A 158 0.43 -19.03 24.93
N GLY A 159 0.87 -18.43 26.03
CA GLY A 159 2.05 -17.55 26.07
C GLY A 159 1.83 -16.13 25.52
N GLU A 160 0.60 -15.76 25.13
CA GLU A 160 0.26 -14.47 24.52
C GLU A 160 -0.82 -13.75 25.35
N ARG A 161 -0.52 -13.46 26.61
CA ARG A 161 -1.47 -12.91 27.61
C ARG A 161 -1.16 -11.48 28.03
N GLN A 162 -0.17 -10.86 27.39
CA GLN A 162 0.27 -9.51 27.68
C GLN A 162 0.94 -8.91 26.43
N PRO A 163 1.09 -7.57 26.36
CA PRO A 163 1.78 -6.92 25.26
C PRO A 163 3.19 -7.48 25.03
N PHE A 164 3.57 -7.69 23.76
CA PHE A 164 4.87 -8.26 23.38
C PHE A 164 6.06 -7.51 24.00
N LYS A 165 6.00 -6.18 24.03
CA LYS A 165 7.04 -5.34 24.63
C LYS A 165 7.33 -5.66 26.10
N ASN A 166 6.33 -6.13 26.86
CA ASN A 166 6.50 -6.48 28.27
C ASN A 166 7.29 -7.79 28.46
N LEU A 167 7.51 -8.58 27.39
CA LEU A 167 8.33 -9.79 27.41
C LEU A 167 9.82 -9.48 27.15
N VAL A 168 10.11 -8.32 26.55
CA VAL A 168 11.45 -7.89 26.16
C VAL A 168 12.05 -7.07 27.31
N SER A 169 13.14 -7.57 27.90
CA SER A 169 13.86 -6.85 28.96
C SER A 169 14.82 -5.80 28.40
N LYS A 170 15.36 -6.04 27.20
CA LYS A 170 16.31 -5.12 26.54
C LYS A 170 16.28 -5.27 25.03
N ALA A 171 16.36 -4.14 24.33
CA ALA A 171 16.58 -4.09 22.88
C ALA A 171 17.89 -3.33 22.57
N VAL A 172 18.72 -3.92 21.71
CA VAL A 172 20.02 -3.36 21.31
C VAL A 172 20.22 -3.52 19.83
N SER A 173 20.72 -2.49 19.16
CA SER A 173 21.18 -2.57 17.79
C SER A 173 22.70 -2.64 17.70
N SER A 174 23.22 -2.93 16.51
CA SER A 174 24.63 -2.73 16.16
C SER A 174 25.16 -1.32 16.42
N SER A 175 24.29 -0.33 16.61
CA SER A 175 24.61 1.08 16.88
C SER A 175 24.32 1.53 18.32
N GLY A 176 23.84 0.65 19.19
CA GLY A 176 23.54 0.96 20.60
C GLY A 176 22.12 0.62 21.04
N PRO A 177 21.69 1.07 22.24
CA PRO A 177 20.37 0.77 22.79
C PRO A 177 19.22 1.20 21.86
N VAL A 178 18.15 0.41 21.84
CA VAL A 178 16.94 0.67 21.05
C VAL A 178 15.76 0.89 22.00
N ASN A 179 14.97 1.93 21.75
CA ASN A 179 13.68 2.07 22.41
C ASN A 179 12.67 1.10 21.79
N ILE A 180 12.26 0.08 22.56
CA ILE A 180 11.35 -0.96 22.10
C ILE A 180 9.96 -0.42 21.75
N ASP A 181 9.53 0.67 22.39
CA ASP A 181 8.22 1.28 22.11
C ASP A 181 8.12 1.79 20.66
N LEU A 182 9.24 2.16 20.02
CA LEU A 182 9.25 2.64 18.63
C LEU A 182 9.10 1.52 17.58
N ILE A 183 9.09 0.25 18.00
CA ILE A 183 9.01 -0.90 17.10
C ILE A 183 7.98 -1.94 17.56
N THR A 184 7.12 -1.55 18.51
CA THR A 184 6.07 -2.39 19.09
C THR A 184 4.81 -1.59 19.47
N ASP A 185 4.67 -0.36 18.95
CA ASP A 185 3.51 0.51 19.23
C ASP A 185 2.36 0.30 18.23
N GLY A 186 2.57 -0.52 17.21
CA GLY A 186 1.59 -0.77 16.15
C GLY A 186 1.49 0.38 15.15
N ASN A 187 2.47 1.30 15.14
CA ASN A 187 2.51 2.43 14.22
C ASN A 187 3.65 2.27 13.20
N PRO A 188 3.35 1.97 11.91
CA PRO A 188 4.39 1.81 10.91
C PRO A 188 5.12 3.11 10.51
N GLU A 189 4.73 4.28 11.05
CA GLU A 189 5.44 5.55 10.84
C GLU A 189 6.58 5.76 11.85
N THR A 190 6.53 5.10 13.01
CA THR A 190 7.65 5.05 13.97
C THR A 190 8.68 4.01 13.51
N GLY A 191 9.80 3.90 14.21
CA GLY A 191 10.82 2.91 13.89
C GLY A 191 12.23 3.33 14.26
N VAL A 192 13.15 2.40 14.04
CA VAL A 192 14.58 2.60 14.32
C VAL A 192 15.42 2.22 13.11
N GLU A 193 16.38 3.09 12.84
CA GLU A 193 17.40 2.89 11.81
C GLU A 193 18.54 2.04 12.37
N ILE A 194 18.92 1.00 11.62
CA ILE A 194 19.94 0.04 12.04
C ILE A 194 21.05 0.02 11.00
N GLN A 195 22.23 0.44 11.45
CA GLN A 195 23.42 0.56 10.61
C GLN A 195 24.43 -0.54 10.94
N PRO A 196 25.19 -1.04 9.96
CA PRO A 196 26.38 -1.85 10.19
C PRO A 196 27.34 -1.21 11.21
N SER A 197 27.88 -2.01 12.12
CA SER A 197 28.83 -1.51 13.14
C SER A 197 30.25 -1.25 12.60
N GLY A 198 30.47 -1.44 11.30
CA GLY A 198 31.72 -1.19 10.60
C GLY A 198 31.84 -1.97 9.29
N PRO A 199 32.94 -1.80 8.54
CA PRO A 199 33.18 -2.55 7.30
C PRO A 199 33.13 -4.07 7.55
N ASN A 200 32.38 -4.79 6.71
CA ASN A 200 32.15 -6.24 6.82
C ASN A 200 31.53 -6.72 8.15
N LYS A 201 30.98 -5.82 8.97
CA LYS A 201 30.20 -6.18 10.15
C LYS A 201 28.71 -6.04 9.83
N PRO A 202 27.87 -6.99 10.23
CA PRO A 202 26.45 -6.91 9.96
C PRO A 202 25.76 -5.82 10.80
N ALA A 203 24.63 -5.34 10.29
CA ALA A 203 23.61 -4.62 11.03
C ALA A 203 22.71 -5.62 11.76
N TYR A 204 22.35 -5.35 13.02
CA TYR A 204 21.41 -6.22 13.75
C TYR A 204 20.51 -5.47 14.71
N LEU A 205 19.32 -6.04 14.94
CA LEU A 205 18.46 -5.79 16.10
C LEU A 205 18.50 -7.03 17.00
N LEU A 206 18.89 -6.89 18.25
CA LEU A 206 18.90 -7.92 19.28
C LEU A 206 17.80 -7.61 20.31
N LEU A 207 16.94 -8.60 20.55
CA LEU A 207 15.92 -8.59 21.58
C LEU A 207 16.32 -9.61 22.67
N GLU A 208 16.55 -9.12 23.88
CA GLU A 208 16.71 -9.94 25.08
C GLU A 208 15.36 -10.04 25.79
N PHE A 209 14.93 -11.26 26.06
CA PHE A 209 13.71 -11.53 26.80
C PHE A 209 13.99 -11.60 28.31
N ALA A 210 13.00 -11.22 29.12
CA ALA A 210 13.09 -11.31 30.57
C ALA A 210 13.34 -12.75 31.06
N GLU A 211 12.64 -13.70 30.43
CA GLU A 211 12.78 -15.15 30.61
C GLU A 211 12.94 -15.81 29.24
N PRO A 212 13.52 -17.03 29.14
CA PRO A 212 13.58 -17.76 27.88
C PRO A 212 12.20 -17.87 27.21
N PHE A 213 12.09 -17.29 26.02
CA PHE A 213 10.87 -17.20 25.22
C PHE A 213 10.85 -18.29 24.16
N GLU A 214 9.69 -18.95 24.01
CA GLU A 214 9.50 -20.00 23.00
C GLU A 214 8.69 -19.46 21.83
N ALA A 215 9.38 -19.13 20.75
CA ALA A 215 8.79 -18.57 19.53
C ALA A 215 8.44 -19.67 18.52
N ARG A 216 7.36 -19.47 17.76
CA ARG A 216 6.98 -20.29 16.59
C ARG A 216 6.75 -19.48 15.33
N SER A 217 6.56 -18.17 15.47
CA SER A 217 6.41 -17.30 14.31
C SER A 217 6.87 -15.88 14.61
N ILE A 218 7.06 -15.11 13.54
CA ILE A 218 7.46 -13.72 13.56
C ILE A 218 6.63 -12.93 12.56
N ALA A 219 6.29 -11.70 12.92
CA ALA A 219 5.88 -10.64 12.00
C ALA A 219 6.84 -9.46 12.17
N VAL A 220 7.36 -8.96 11.07
CA VAL A 220 8.28 -7.81 11.08
C VAL A 220 8.00 -6.91 9.90
N THR A 221 7.79 -5.62 10.17
CA THR A 221 7.69 -4.57 9.16
C THR A 221 9.02 -3.85 9.11
N PHE A 222 9.69 -3.90 7.96
CA PHE A 222 11.03 -3.34 7.79
C PHE A 222 11.26 -2.86 6.36
N THR A 223 12.13 -1.88 6.20
CA THR A 223 12.46 -1.27 4.90
C THR A 223 13.97 -1.20 4.67
N PRO A 224 14.43 -1.36 3.43
CA PRO A 224 15.82 -1.06 3.10
C PRO A 224 16.11 0.44 3.16
N PHE A 225 17.40 0.80 3.24
CA PHE A 225 17.86 2.14 2.90
C PHE A 225 18.15 2.30 1.40
N GLY A 226 17.98 3.53 0.92
CA GLY A 226 18.41 3.97 -0.40
C GLY A 226 17.52 3.52 -1.56
N ILE A 227 17.91 3.95 -2.76
CA ILE A 227 17.23 3.58 -4.01
C ILE A 227 17.67 2.17 -4.40
N ARG A 228 16.70 1.27 -4.60
CA ARG A 228 16.95 -0.10 -5.04
C ARG A 228 15.99 -0.46 -6.17
N PRO A 229 16.38 -1.37 -7.08
CA PRO A 229 15.44 -1.90 -8.07
C PRO A 229 14.22 -2.47 -7.36
N PHE A 230 13.02 -2.17 -7.85
CA PHE A 230 11.78 -2.53 -7.16
C PHE A 230 11.62 -4.05 -6.96
N TRP A 231 12.28 -4.87 -7.77
CA TRP A 231 12.24 -6.34 -7.69
C TRP A 231 13.27 -6.97 -6.74
N THR A 232 14.14 -6.18 -6.10
CA THR A 232 15.18 -6.70 -5.21
C THR A 232 14.75 -6.58 -3.74
N PRO A 233 14.31 -7.67 -3.09
CA PRO A 233 13.89 -7.61 -1.70
C PRO A 233 15.09 -7.46 -0.76
N LEU A 234 14.87 -6.78 0.36
CA LEU A 234 15.78 -6.89 1.51
C LEU A 234 15.44 -8.18 2.26
N THR A 235 16.47 -8.93 2.65
CA THR A 235 16.31 -10.14 3.46
C THR A 235 17.06 -9.98 4.79
N LEU A 236 16.38 -10.30 5.89
CA LEU A 236 16.93 -10.41 7.23
C LEU A 236 16.97 -11.89 7.62
N SER A 237 18.03 -12.33 8.28
CA SER A 237 18.04 -13.63 8.96
C SER A 237 17.56 -13.46 10.40
N LEU A 238 16.65 -14.32 10.83
CA LEU A 238 16.27 -14.45 12.23
C LEU A 238 17.17 -15.52 12.87
N GLU A 239 17.78 -15.17 14.00
CA GLU A 239 18.65 -16.06 14.77
C GLU A 239 18.30 -16.04 16.26
N ALA A 240 18.56 -17.15 16.95
CA ALA A 240 18.33 -17.29 18.39
C ALA A 240 19.62 -17.65 19.13
N SER A 241 19.69 -17.33 20.42
CA SER A 241 20.79 -17.67 21.32
C SER A 241 20.30 -17.80 22.76
N ASP A 242 20.91 -18.73 23.50
CA ASP A 242 20.63 -18.93 24.93
C ASP A 242 21.56 -18.07 25.81
N ASP A 243 22.75 -17.72 25.30
CA ASP A 243 23.82 -17.03 26.03
C ASP A 243 24.13 -15.61 25.51
N GLY A 244 23.52 -15.21 24.39
CA GLY A 244 23.72 -13.91 23.74
C GLY A 244 25.02 -13.81 22.95
N VAL A 245 25.75 -14.92 22.79
CA VAL A 245 27.06 -15.00 22.09
C VAL A 245 26.99 -15.97 20.92
N ASN A 246 26.50 -17.20 21.17
CA ASN A 246 26.41 -18.25 20.18
C ASN A 246 25.01 -18.25 19.56
N PHE A 247 24.92 -17.83 18.29
CA PHE A 247 23.66 -17.72 17.57
C PHE A 247 23.47 -18.86 16.57
N ARG A 248 22.25 -19.36 16.53
CA ARG A 248 21.78 -20.34 15.53
C ARG A 248 20.74 -19.69 14.64
N LYS A 249 20.84 -19.93 13.33
CA LYS A 249 19.89 -19.43 12.34
C LYS A 249 18.57 -20.21 12.42
N ILE A 250 17.46 -19.47 12.43
CA ILE A 250 16.09 -20.01 12.42
C ILE A 250 15.54 -20.00 10.99
N CYS A 251 15.42 -18.81 10.39
CA CYS A 251 14.87 -18.63 9.05
C CYS A 251 15.31 -17.31 8.41
N ASP A 252 15.07 -17.17 7.11
CA ASP A 252 15.19 -15.89 6.39
C ASP A 252 13.82 -15.26 6.15
N ILE A 253 13.77 -13.93 6.24
CA ILE A 253 12.56 -13.12 6.10
C ILE A 253 12.85 -12.01 5.09
N SER A 254 12.12 -12.03 3.97
CA SER A 254 12.25 -11.02 2.91
C SER A 254 11.07 -10.06 2.93
N THR A 255 11.27 -8.81 2.49
CA THR A 255 10.20 -7.81 2.36
C THR A 255 9.04 -8.32 1.50
N THR A 256 7.80 -8.20 2.01
CA THR A 256 6.59 -8.75 1.34
C THR A 256 6.08 -7.87 0.21
N VAL A 257 6.25 -6.55 0.31
CA VAL A 257 5.91 -5.59 -0.76
C VAL A 257 7.18 -5.05 -1.41
N PRO A 258 7.25 -4.99 -2.76
CA PRO A 258 8.33 -4.31 -3.43
C PRO A 258 8.29 -2.80 -3.14
N PHE A 259 9.46 -2.17 -3.27
CA PHE A 259 9.67 -0.75 -3.04
C PHE A 259 8.66 0.11 -3.83
N GLY A 260 8.08 1.13 -3.19
CA GLY A 260 7.20 2.13 -3.83
C GLY A 260 5.70 2.00 -3.56
N ARG A 261 5.23 0.96 -2.85
CA ARG A 261 3.84 0.91 -2.34
C ARG A 261 3.77 1.54 -0.95
N ARG A 262 2.77 2.39 -0.71
CA ARG A 262 2.60 3.17 0.54
C ARG A 262 1.94 2.38 1.68
N ILE A 263 1.50 1.15 1.44
CA ILE A 263 0.95 0.28 2.49
C ILE A 263 2.11 -0.48 3.12
N SER A 264 2.40 -0.18 4.39
CA SER A 264 3.34 -0.96 5.20
C SER A 264 2.68 -2.26 5.62
N VAL A 265 3.31 -3.38 5.26
CA VAL A 265 2.78 -4.73 5.51
C VAL A 265 3.88 -5.56 6.15
N PRO A 266 3.62 -6.29 7.24
CA PRO A 266 4.64 -7.12 7.86
C PRO A 266 5.00 -8.28 6.95
N SER A 267 6.29 -8.62 6.94
CA SER A 267 6.76 -9.92 6.50
C SER A 267 6.65 -10.93 7.61
N THR A 268 6.19 -12.13 7.26
CA THR A 268 5.81 -13.16 8.24
C THR A 268 6.51 -14.48 7.96
N ALA A 269 6.90 -15.20 9.02
CA ALA A 269 7.39 -16.56 8.91
C ALA A 269 6.90 -17.41 10.09
N ASN A 270 6.56 -18.68 9.81
CA ASN A 270 6.40 -19.74 10.81
C ASN A 270 7.65 -20.62 10.80
N PHE A 271 8.03 -21.15 11.97
CA PHE A 271 9.16 -22.04 12.16
C PHE A 271 8.88 -23.01 13.32
N PRO A 272 9.62 -24.13 13.44
CA PRO A 272 9.52 -25.02 14.60
C PRO A 272 9.73 -24.27 15.91
N ALA A 273 9.20 -24.80 17.01
CA ALA A 273 9.33 -24.16 18.32
C ALA A 273 10.81 -23.93 18.67
N GLU A 274 11.15 -22.67 18.93
CA GLU A 274 12.50 -22.23 19.22
C GLU A 274 12.50 -21.49 20.56
N ARG A 275 13.12 -22.10 21.57
CA ARG A 275 13.19 -21.54 22.92
C ARG A 275 14.57 -20.95 23.14
N ALA A 276 14.61 -19.64 23.40
CA ALA A 276 15.86 -18.90 23.60
C ALA A 276 15.64 -17.64 24.44
N LYS A 277 16.70 -17.12 25.06
CA LYS A 277 16.64 -15.83 25.76
C LYS A 277 16.88 -14.65 24.83
N TYR A 278 17.62 -14.85 23.75
CA TYR A 278 18.03 -13.80 22.81
C TYR A 278 17.56 -14.15 21.41
N PHE A 279 16.91 -13.20 20.74
CA PHE A 279 16.56 -13.29 19.33
C PHE A 279 17.14 -12.08 18.59
N ARG A 280 17.70 -12.28 17.40
CA ARG A 280 18.18 -11.17 16.57
C ARG A 280 17.73 -11.26 15.12
N LEU A 281 17.44 -10.09 14.55
CA LEU A 281 17.31 -9.87 13.12
C LEU A 281 18.63 -9.29 12.61
N ILE A 282 19.23 -9.92 11.59
CA ILE A 282 20.56 -9.57 11.11
C ILE A 282 20.63 -9.46 9.58
N SER A 283 21.40 -8.50 9.08
CA SER A 283 21.70 -8.35 7.65
C SER A 283 23.08 -7.73 7.45
N GLN A 284 23.70 -7.97 6.28
CA GLN A 284 24.93 -7.26 5.89
C GLN A 284 24.66 -5.80 5.50
N GLU A 285 23.41 -5.48 5.20
CA GLU A 285 22.99 -4.17 4.76
C GLU A 285 22.32 -3.41 5.90
N ALA A 286 22.32 -2.08 5.81
CA ALA A 286 21.52 -1.26 6.70
C ALA A 286 20.02 -1.48 6.43
N PHE A 287 19.20 -1.39 7.48
CA PHE A 287 17.74 -1.48 7.38
C PHE A 287 17.03 -0.66 8.47
N ARG A 288 15.77 -0.31 8.24
CA ARG A 288 14.90 0.30 9.24
C ARG A 288 13.87 -0.73 9.71
N ILE A 289 13.75 -0.92 11.02
CA ILE A 289 12.64 -1.69 11.63
C ILE A 289 11.55 -0.71 12.00
N LEU A 290 10.32 -0.99 11.55
CA LEU A 290 9.14 -0.21 11.88
C LEU A 290 8.31 -0.93 12.96
N GLU A 291 8.15 -2.25 12.82
CA GLU A 291 7.43 -3.07 13.79
C GLU A 291 8.05 -4.46 13.87
N VAL A 292 8.09 -5.07 15.06
CA VAL A 292 8.54 -6.46 15.25
C VAL A 292 7.73 -7.16 16.33
N ARG A 293 7.33 -8.40 16.05
CA ARG A 293 6.66 -9.26 17.01
C ARG A 293 7.02 -10.72 16.79
N LEU A 294 7.50 -11.37 17.84
CA LEU A 294 7.60 -12.83 17.92
C LEU A 294 6.36 -13.37 18.64
N PHE A 295 5.87 -14.53 18.21
CA PHE A 295 4.68 -15.16 18.74
C PHE A 295 4.98 -16.57 19.25
N CYS A 296 4.27 -16.97 20.30
CA CYS A 296 4.37 -18.32 20.87
C CYS A 296 3.67 -19.37 20.00
N THR A 297 2.76 -18.91 19.13
CA THR A 297 1.91 -19.73 18.27
C THR A 297 2.22 -19.52 16.78
N ALA A 298 1.81 -20.48 15.95
CA ALA A 298 1.83 -20.31 14.50
C ALA A 298 0.81 -19.25 14.06
N ARG A 299 1.06 -18.66 12.89
CA ARG A 299 0.16 -17.72 12.21
C ARG A 299 -0.26 -18.27 10.87
N ILE A 300 -1.38 -17.77 10.33
CA ILE A 300 -1.77 -18.09 8.95
C ILE A 300 -0.59 -17.72 8.04
N ALA A 301 -0.03 -18.72 7.35
CA ALA A 301 1.12 -18.50 6.48
C ALA A 301 0.72 -17.56 5.34
N ASP A 302 1.58 -16.59 5.00
CA ASP A 302 1.31 -15.57 3.99
C ASP A 302 -0.01 -14.79 4.20
N TRP A 303 -0.48 -14.66 5.46
CA TRP A 303 -1.73 -13.93 5.77
C TRP A 303 -1.79 -12.52 5.19
N PRO A 304 -0.70 -11.72 5.11
CA PRO A 304 -0.83 -10.38 4.56
C PRO A 304 -1.17 -10.38 3.06
N ILE A 305 -0.74 -11.41 2.32
CA ILE A 305 -1.12 -11.58 0.91
C ILE A 305 -2.55 -12.16 0.82
N LYS A 306 -2.89 -13.16 1.66
CA LYS A 306 -4.23 -13.76 1.70
C LYS A 306 -5.32 -12.75 2.10
N ALA A 307 -4.97 -11.74 2.89
CA ALA A 307 -5.83 -10.63 3.29
C ALA A 307 -5.74 -9.42 2.34
N ASN A 308 -5.09 -9.55 1.18
CA ASN A 308 -4.95 -8.51 0.14
C ASN A 308 -4.23 -7.21 0.59
N PHE A 309 -3.46 -7.23 1.67
CA PHE A 309 -2.59 -6.10 2.03
C PHE A 309 -1.41 -5.96 1.07
N ALA A 310 -0.94 -7.08 0.52
CA ALA A 310 0.14 -7.13 -0.45
C ALA A 310 -0.28 -7.93 -1.69
N GLY A 311 0.25 -7.56 -2.85
CA GLY A 311 0.17 -8.39 -4.05
C GLY A 311 1.04 -9.65 -3.92
N PRO A 312 0.89 -10.64 -4.83
CA PRO A 312 1.80 -11.77 -4.89
C PRO A 312 3.25 -11.26 -4.99
N ARG A 313 4.19 -11.95 -4.34
CA ARG A 313 5.62 -11.61 -4.35
C ARG A 313 6.04 -11.28 -5.79
N PHE A 314 6.34 -10.00 -6.06
CA PHE A 314 6.74 -9.57 -7.39
C PHE A 314 8.09 -10.20 -7.69
N LEU A 315 8.09 -11.13 -8.64
CA LEU A 315 9.31 -11.76 -9.11
C LEU A 315 9.95 -10.92 -10.21
N PRO A 316 11.27 -11.10 -10.44
CA PRO A 316 11.89 -10.59 -11.65
C PRO A 316 11.15 -11.08 -12.91
N PRO A 317 11.25 -10.35 -14.04
CA PRO A 317 10.64 -10.76 -15.30
C PRO A 317 10.96 -12.22 -15.65
N GLY A 318 9.92 -13.03 -15.88
CA GLY A 318 10.02 -14.47 -16.17
C GLY A 318 9.97 -15.40 -14.95
N GLY A 319 9.84 -14.88 -13.72
CA GLY A 319 9.68 -15.70 -12.52
C GLY A 319 8.28 -16.32 -12.36
N VAL A 320 8.22 -17.54 -11.84
CA VAL A 320 6.96 -18.24 -11.51
C VAL A 320 6.55 -17.88 -10.08
N VAL A 321 5.39 -17.23 -9.91
CA VAL A 321 4.84 -16.91 -8.58
C VAL A 321 4.73 -18.21 -7.78
N PRO A 322 5.49 -18.37 -6.67
CA PRO A 322 5.38 -19.57 -5.87
C PRO A 322 3.95 -19.67 -5.30
N PRO A 323 3.40 -20.88 -5.15
CA PRO A 323 2.10 -21.05 -4.52
C PRO A 323 2.12 -20.48 -3.09
N PHE A 324 0.96 -20.05 -2.61
CA PHE A 324 0.82 -19.62 -1.23
C PHE A 324 1.28 -20.73 -0.29
N ARG A 325 2.05 -20.35 0.73
CA ARG A 325 2.42 -21.30 1.77
C ARG A 325 1.16 -21.73 2.51
N GLU A 326 1.00 -23.03 2.65
CA GLU A 326 0.00 -23.58 3.55
C GLU A 326 0.47 -23.40 4.99
N THR A 327 -0.48 -23.14 5.87
CA THR A 327 -0.20 -23.16 7.31
C THR A 327 -0.10 -24.63 7.69
N VAL A 328 1.10 -25.10 8.05
CA VAL A 328 1.28 -26.46 8.56
C VAL A 328 0.40 -26.64 9.81
N GLU A 329 -0.20 -27.82 9.97
CA GLU A 329 -1.15 -28.18 11.03
C GLU A 329 -0.77 -27.62 12.40
N ASP A 330 -1.80 -27.13 13.10
CA ASP A 330 -1.78 -26.43 14.39
C ASP A 330 -0.91 -27.15 15.44
N PRO A 331 0.35 -26.74 15.64
CA PRO A 331 1.17 -27.27 16.70
C PRO A 331 0.71 -26.62 18.01
N ALA A 332 -0.20 -27.29 18.72
CA ALA A 332 -0.60 -27.03 20.11
C ALA A 332 -1.61 -25.88 20.38
N GLY A 333 -2.65 -25.70 19.57
CA GLY A 333 -3.80 -24.85 19.92
C GLY A 333 -3.63 -23.37 19.54
N SER A 334 -2.94 -23.12 18.43
CA SER A 334 -2.79 -21.83 17.78
C SER A 334 -4.05 -21.36 17.04
N ALA A 335 -4.99 -22.25 16.74
CA ALA A 335 -6.25 -21.88 16.12
C ALA A 335 -7.28 -21.39 17.16
N ILE A 336 -7.88 -20.22 16.91
CA ILE A 336 -8.98 -19.70 17.71
C ILE A 336 -10.27 -20.38 17.27
N ASN A 337 -11.01 -20.99 18.20
CA ASN A 337 -12.35 -21.52 17.91
C ASN A 337 -13.31 -20.35 17.61
N PRO A 338 -13.90 -20.25 16.40
CA PRO A 338 -14.84 -19.18 16.07
C PRO A 338 -16.02 -19.07 17.04
N GLY A 339 -16.48 -20.20 17.60
CA GLY A 339 -17.57 -20.22 18.59
C GLY A 339 -17.22 -19.66 19.97
N SER A 340 -15.93 -19.38 20.23
CA SER A 340 -15.45 -18.74 21.46
C SER A 340 -15.23 -17.22 21.31
N ILE A 341 -15.42 -16.68 20.10
CA ILE A 341 -15.27 -15.24 19.85
C ILE A 341 -16.52 -14.53 20.36
N ILE A 342 -16.31 -13.45 21.12
CA ILE A 342 -17.35 -12.60 21.66
C ILE A 342 -17.27 -11.24 20.97
N ASP A 343 -18.39 -10.78 20.41
CA ASP A 343 -18.51 -9.42 19.87
C ASP A 343 -18.75 -8.43 21.01
N LEU A 344 -17.79 -7.54 21.21
CA LEU A 344 -17.79 -6.47 22.22
C LEU A 344 -18.00 -5.09 21.60
N THR A 345 -18.41 -5.00 20.32
CA THR A 345 -18.56 -3.72 19.61
C THR A 345 -19.50 -2.77 20.35
N GLY A 346 -20.62 -3.28 20.88
CA GLY A 346 -21.56 -2.49 21.68
C GLY A 346 -21.11 -2.17 23.11
N CYS A 347 -19.97 -2.70 23.56
CA CYS A 347 -19.44 -2.52 24.92
C CYS A 347 -18.38 -1.41 25.01
N MET A 348 -17.93 -0.87 23.88
CA MET A 348 -16.92 0.19 23.80
C MET A 348 -17.61 1.54 23.54
N SER A 349 -17.29 2.55 24.34
CA SER A 349 -17.70 3.94 24.07
C SER A 349 -16.82 4.61 23.02
N GLU A 350 -17.27 5.77 22.51
CA GLU A 350 -16.57 6.53 21.46
C GLU A 350 -15.14 6.93 21.82
N ASP A 351 -14.85 7.14 23.11
CA ASP A 351 -13.51 7.45 23.63
C ASP A 351 -12.61 6.21 23.77
N GLY A 352 -13.10 5.02 23.40
CA GLY A 352 -12.37 3.75 23.45
C GLY A 352 -12.43 3.03 24.80
N ARG A 353 -13.21 3.53 25.76
CA ARG A 353 -13.41 2.86 27.05
C ARG A 353 -14.35 1.65 26.88
N LEU A 354 -13.84 0.48 27.22
CA LEU A 354 -14.58 -0.78 27.19
C LEU A 354 -15.02 -1.16 28.61
N VAL A 355 -16.31 -1.49 28.77
CA VAL A 355 -16.86 -2.08 30.00
C VAL A 355 -17.48 -3.43 29.67
N TRP A 356 -16.99 -4.50 30.30
CA TRP A 356 -17.41 -5.86 29.96
C TRP A 356 -17.38 -6.78 31.18
N ASP A 357 -18.46 -7.54 31.41
CA ASP A 357 -18.48 -8.65 32.36
C ASP A 357 -17.83 -9.89 31.72
N ALA A 358 -16.51 -9.97 31.84
CA ALA A 358 -15.69 -10.97 31.17
C ALA A 358 -15.81 -12.34 31.85
N PRO A 359 -16.09 -13.44 31.12
CA PRO A 359 -16.02 -14.79 31.67
C PRO A 359 -14.63 -15.11 32.23
N SER A 360 -14.55 -16.03 33.19
CA SER A 360 -13.28 -16.47 33.75
C SER A 360 -12.29 -16.95 32.68
N GLY A 361 -11.05 -16.49 32.77
CA GLY A 361 -9.98 -16.80 31.81
C GLY A 361 -9.21 -15.55 31.38
N ASP A 362 -8.13 -15.75 30.62
CA ASP A 362 -7.39 -14.65 29.99
C ASP A 362 -7.95 -14.41 28.59
N TRP A 363 -8.18 -13.14 28.25
CA TRP A 363 -8.81 -12.73 27.00
C TRP A 363 -7.94 -11.73 26.25
N THR A 364 -7.84 -11.94 24.94
CA THR A 364 -7.29 -10.96 24.00
C THR A 364 -8.46 -10.22 23.36
N ILE A 365 -8.42 -8.90 23.42
CA ILE A 365 -9.39 -7.99 22.83
C ILE A 365 -8.75 -7.34 21.62
N LEU A 366 -9.40 -7.48 20.46
CA LEU A 366 -8.97 -6.97 19.17
C LEU A 366 -9.92 -5.84 18.75
N ARG A 367 -9.43 -4.60 18.74
CA ARG A 367 -10.17 -3.44 18.21
C ARG A 367 -9.79 -3.28 16.75
N ILE A 368 -10.72 -3.57 15.84
CA ILE A 368 -10.52 -3.52 14.40
C ILE A 368 -11.20 -2.25 13.85
N GLY A 369 -10.47 -1.53 13.01
CA GLY A 369 -11.01 -0.42 12.24
C GLY A 369 -10.42 -0.38 10.84
N TYR A 370 -10.63 0.74 10.15
CA TYR A 370 -9.96 1.02 8.89
C TYR A 370 -9.40 2.45 8.85
N THR A 371 -8.39 2.64 8.00
CA THR A 371 -7.77 3.93 7.69
C THR A 371 -7.51 4.04 6.17
N THR A 372 -7.04 5.19 5.71
CA THR A 372 -6.61 5.40 4.31
C THR A 372 -5.30 4.64 4.04
N THR A 373 -5.14 4.09 2.84
CA THR A 373 -3.85 3.54 2.38
C THR A 373 -2.80 4.61 2.13
N GLY A 374 -3.21 5.88 2.02
CA GLY A 374 -2.32 7.01 1.70
C GLY A 374 -1.76 6.99 0.27
N THR A 375 -2.25 6.08 -0.58
CA THR A 375 -1.81 5.95 -1.98
C THR A 375 -2.29 7.14 -2.81
N MET A 376 -1.43 7.64 -3.69
CA MET A 376 -1.68 8.82 -4.53
C MET A 376 -1.56 8.50 -6.01
N ASN A 377 -2.23 9.28 -6.86
CA ASN A 377 -2.08 9.19 -8.32
C ASN A 377 -0.66 9.61 -8.75
N HIS A 378 -0.15 9.02 -9.83
CA HIS A 378 1.22 9.22 -10.30
C HIS A 378 1.34 9.02 -11.82
N PRO A 379 2.34 9.60 -12.51
CA PRO A 379 3.25 10.69 -12.12
C PRO A 379 2.57 12.03 -12.35
N ALA A 380 1.78 12.52 -11.40
CA ALA A 380 0.99 13.74 -11.58
C ALA A 380 1.89 14.98 -11.80
N PRO A 381 1.39 16.01 -12.51
CA PRO A 381 2.04 17.33 -12.55
C PRO A 381 1.97 18.00 -11.18
N ASP A 382 2.76 19.05 -10.99
CA ASP A 382 2.66 19.89 -9.80
C ASP A 382 1.22 20.40 -9.60
N GLY A 383 0.66 20.19 -8.41
CA GLY A 383 -0.72 20.53 -8.06
C GLY A 383 -1.78 19.52 -8.52
N GLY A 384 -1.41 18.48 -9.28
CA GLY A 384 -2.32 17.40 -9.69
C GLY A 384 -2.26 16.15 -8.79
N GLU A 385 -1.29 16.05 -7.90
CA GLU A 385 -1.15 14.89 -7.00
C GLU A 385 -2.17 14.94 -5.85
N GLY A 386 -2.77 13.79 -5.52
CA GLY A 386 -3.57 13.59 -4.33
C GLY A 386 -4.01 12.15 -4.15
N LEU A 387 -4.88 11.88 -3.18
CA LEU A 387 -5.24 10.52 -2.82
C LEU A 387 -5.99 9.80 -3.95
N GLU A 388 -5.73 8.50 -4.09
CA GLU A 388 -6.52 7.60 -4.93
C GLU A 388 -7.90 7.37 -4.32
N CYS A 389 -8.97 7.51 -5.10
CA CYS A 389 -10.33 7.27 -4.64
C CYS A 389 -10.55 5.80 -4.21
N ASP A 390 -11.49 5.59 -3.31
CA ASP A 390 -11.89 4.26 -2.87
C ASP A 390 -12.54 3.48 -4.03
N LYS A 391 -11.83 2.45 -4.49
CA LYS A 391 -12.23 1.65 -5.66
C LYS A 391 -13.47 0.79 -5.41
N TYR A 392 -13.86 0.63 -4.15
CA TYR A 392 -15.04 -0.15 -3.76
C TYR A 392 -16.23 0.73 -3.33
N SER A 393 -16.07 2.04 -3.29
CA SER A 393 -17.15 2.98 -2.97
C SER A 393 -17.67 3.67 -4.21
N PHE A 394 -18.97 3.49 -4.49
CA PHE A 394 -19.66 4.23 -5.54
C PHE A 394 -19.57 5.74 -5.31
N GLU A 395 -19.82 6.19 -4.08
CA GLU A 395 -19.76 7.60 -3.69
C GLU A 395 -18.37 8.20 -3.92
N ALA A 396 -17.31 7.49 -3.56
CA ALA A 396 -15.94 7.97 -3.79
C ALA A 396 -15.59 8.07 -5.28
N MET A 397 -16.04 7.12 -6.10
CA MET A 397 -15.84 7.16 -7.54
C MET A 397 -16.66 8.27 -8.20
N GLU A 398 -17.90 8.48 -7.76
CA GLU A 398 -18.76 9.56 -8.23
C GLU A 398 -18.16 10.94 -7.86
N HIS A 399 -17.72 11.10 -6.61
CA HIS A 399 -17.02 12.30 -6.15
C HIS A 399 -15.75 12.56 -6.97
N HIS A 400 -14.95 11.52 -7.25
CA HIS A 400 -13.77 11.64 -8.11
C HIS A 400 -14.15 12.11 -9.53
N PHE A 401 -15.13 11.46 -10.15
CA PHE A 401 -15.58 11.77 -11.51
C PHE A 401 -16.05 13.21 -11.63
N TYR A 402 -16.96 13.66 -10.75
CA TYR A 402 -17.49 15.02 -10.83
C TYR A 402 -16.48 16.09 -10.40
N SER A 403 -15.58 15.78 -9.47
CA SER A 403 -14.52 16.73 -9.09
C SER A 403 -13.49 16.94 -10.21
N PHE A 404 -13.17 15.88 -10.95
CA PHE A 404 -12.24 15.96 -12.08
C PHE A 404 -12.91 16.54 -13.32
N PHE A 405 -14.00 15.93 -13.77
CA PHE A 405 -14.67 16.30 -15.02
C PHE A 405 -15.60 17.49 -14.87
N GLY A 406 -16.06 17.86 -13.67
CA GLY A 406 -17.04 18.93 -13.47
C GLY A 406 -16.61 20.30 -14.01
N LYS A 407 -15.30 20.59 -14.00
CA LYS A 407 -14.76 21.82 -14.62
C LYS A 407 -14.63 21.73 -16.15
N LEU A 408 -14.51 20.52 -16.67
CA LEU A 408 -14.28 20.25 -18.08
C LEU A 408 -15.57 20.08 -18.86
N LEU A 409 -16.54 19.37 -18.28
CA LEU A 409 -17.80 19.00 -18.94
C LEU A 409 -18.54 20.20 -19.55
N PRO A 410 -18.72 21.35 -18.85
CA PRO A 410 -19.40 22.50 -19.46
C PRO A 410 -18.68 23.06 -20.69
N SER A 411 -17.35 22.95 -20.73
CA SER A 411 -16.55 23.44 -21.85
C SER A 411 -16.43 22.42 -22.99
N LEU A 412 -16.61 21.14 -22.68
CA LEU A 412 -16.61 20.04 -23.65
C LEU A 412 -18.00 19.77 -24.25
N GLU A 413 -19.08 20.13 -23.54
CA GLU A 413 -20.47 19.92 -23.98
C GLU A 413 -20.75 20.49 -25.39
N PRO A 414 -20.33 21.72 -25.75
CA PRO A 414 -20.52 22.23 -27.12
C PRO A 414 -19.73 21.50 -28.19
N LEU A 415 -18.70 20.74 -27.80
CA LEU A 415 -17.82 19.94 -28.67
C LEU A 415 -18.24 18.47 -28.72
N SER A 416 -19.23 18.06 -27.92
CA SER A 416 -19.80 16.72 -27.98
C SER A 416 -20.69 16.58 -29.22
N TYR A 417 -20.48 15.53 -30.01
CA TYR A 417 -21.21 15.28 -31.26
C TYR A 417 -22.74 15.27 -31.02
N LYS A 418 -23.48 15.89 -31.95
CA LYS A 418 -24.87 15.54 -32.25
C LYS A 418 -24.95 14.28 -33.11
#